data_AF-A0A958AGE0-F1
#
_entry.id   AF-A0A958AGE0-F1
#
_cell.length_a   1.000
_cell.length_b   1.000
_cell.length_c   1.000
_cell.angle_alpha   90.00
_cell.angle_beta   90.00
_cell.angle_gamma   90.00
#
_symmetry.space_group_name_H-M   'P 1'
#
loop_
_entity.id
_entity.type
_entity.pdbx_description
1 polymer ?
#
loop_
_entity_poly.entity_id
_entity_poly.type
_entity_poly.pdbx_seq_one_letter_code
_entity_poly.pdbx_strand_id
1 'polypeptide(L)'
;HTGSIMLNAADTRVIDSEFAFYGPMGFDIGALLENLVLNALSHYGHTEDAEVRHDYQEYLLTMIHEIWTQFAAKFEALWVENNRGELAPNAYWAWAGGETAFAEFRRQYILGILRDTAGHGGVKMLRRMMGVVSVWDISSIDDPAKRAIAERKAIRIGSRWLLAREQVKAIDDLLVIVREEIARV
;
A
#
# COMPACT_ATOMS: atom_id res chain seq x y z
N HIS A 1 -6.85 5.27 6.09
CA HIS A 1 -6.68 3.88 6.57
C HIS A 1 -8.01 3.15 6.39
N THR A 2 -8.10 1.84 6.65
CA THR A 2 -9.35 1.06 6.49
C THR A 2 -10.52 1.62 7.32
N GLY A 3 -10.26 2.13 8.53
CA GLY A 3 -11.28 2.84 9.33
C GLY A 3 -11.83 4.15 8.74
N SER A 4 -11.24 4.68 7.67
CA SER A 4 -11.74 5.88 6.95
C SER A 4 -12.47 5.50 5.66
N ILE A 5 -12.85 4.23 5.51
CA ILE A 5 -13.57 3.70 4.35
C ILE A 5 -14.79 2.94 4.87
N MET A 6 -15.98 3.33 4.42
CA MET A 6 -17.22 2.59 4.66
C MET A 6 -17.65 1.91 3.37
N LEU A 7 -18.03 0.64 3.45
CA LEU A 7 -18.40 -0.12 2.27
C LEU A 7 -19.52 -1.13 2.55
N ASN A 8 -20.19 -1.52 1.48
CA ASN A 8 -21.06 -2.68 1.39
C ASN A 8 -20.81 -3.40 0.05
N ALA A 9 -21.65 -4.38 -0.31
CA ALA A 9 -21.46 -5.15 -1.53
C ALA A 9 -21.54 -4.32 -2.84
N ALA A 10 -22.15 -3.14 -2.83
CA ALA A 10 -22.42 -2.31 -4.01
C ALA A 10 -21.80 -0.90 -3.96
N ASP A 11 -21.33 -0.45 -2.80
CA ASP A 11 -20.85 0.93 -2.61
C ASP A 11 -19.63 1.00 -1.68
N THR A 12 -18.72 1.92 -1.99
CA THR A 12 -17.50 2.20 -1.22
C THR A 12 -17.32 3.71 -1.12
N ARG A 13 -17.25 4.23 0.11
CA ARG A 13 -17.13 5.66 0.40
C ARG A 13 -15.92 5.91 1.28
N VAL A 14 -15.07 6.85 0.86
CA VAL A 14 -14.00 7.40 1.70
C VAL A 14 -14.57 8.55 2.51
N ILE A 15 -14.30 8.54 3.82
CA ILE A 15 -14.76 9.55 4.78
C ILE A 15 -13.55 10.13 5.53
N ASP A 16 -13.81 11.09 6.42
CA ASP A 16 -12.83 11.53 7.41
C ASP A 16 -11.54 12.13 6.84
N SER A 17 -11.70 13.13 5.95
CA SER A 17 -10.59 13.86 5.33
C SER A 17 -10.10 15.05 6.18
N GLU A 18 -10.20 14.95 7.52
CA GLU A 18 -9.85 16.07 8.42
C GLU A 18 -8.35 16.42 8.43
N PHE A 19 -7.50 15.46 8.05
CA PHE A 19 -6.05 15.63 7.93
C PHE A 19 -5.60 16.06 6.52
N ALA A 20 -6.50 16.58 5.67
CA ALA A 20 -6.16 16.96 4.31
C ALA A 20 -5.22 18.17 4.24
N PHE A 21 -4.12 18.03 3.51
CA PHE A 21 -3.21 19.12 3.12
C PHE A 21 -2.45 18.73 1.84
N TYR A 22 -1.66 19.66 1.28
CA TYR A 22 -0.79 19.36 0.15
C TYR A 22 0.42 18.54 0.61
N GLY A 23 0.37 17.23 0.34
CA GLY A 23 1.40 16.28 0.74
C GLY A 23 1.73 15.25 -0.36
N PRO A 24 2.67 14.33 -0.08
CA PRO A 24 3.07 13.29 -1.03
C PRO A 24 1.92 12.29 -1.26
N MET A 25 1.60 12.01 -2.52
CA MET A 25 0.51 11.09 -2.90
C MET A 25 0.68 9.69 -2.32
N GLY A 26 1.93 9.21 -2.21
CA GLY A 26 2.24 7.90 -1.64
C GLY A 26 1.83 7.75 -0.17
N PHE A 27 1.55 8.84 0.55
CA PHE A 27 1.09 8.78 1.94
C PHE A 27 -0.28 8.11 2.08
N ASP A 28 -1.22 8.45 1.19
CA ASP A 28 -2.59 7.94 1.22
C ASP A 28 -2.65 6.49 0.75
N ILE A 29 -1.96 6.20 -0.36
CA ILE A 29 -1.84 4.84 -0.90
C ILE A 29 -1.15 3.94 0.12
N GLY A 30 -0.04 4.42 0.71
CA GLY A 30 0.67 3.71 1.77
C GLY A 30 -0.23 3.43 2.97
N ALA A 31 -1.07 4.38 3.37
CA ALA A 31 -2.02 4.21 4.45
C ALA A 31 -3.11 3.16 4.15
N LEU A 32 -3.52 2.99 2.90
CA LEU A 32 -4.48 1.95 2.54
C LEU A 32 -3.81 0.58 2.53
N LEU A 33 -2.74 0.44 1.75
CA LEU A 33 -2.08 -0.85 1.54
C LEU A 33 -1.51 -1.43 2.85
N GLU A 34 -0.91 -0.59 3.70
CA GLU A 34 -0.39 -1.06 4.99
C GLU A 34 -1.47 -1.62 5.91
N ASN A 35 -2.66 -1.00 5.96
CA ASN A 35 -3.75 -1.49 6.80
C ASN A 35 -4.32 -2.81 6.28
N LEU A 36 -4.31 -3.05 4.96
CA LEU A 36 -4.68 -4.36 4.40
C LEU A 36 -3.68 -5.45 4.77
N VAL A 37 -2.38 -5.13 4.83
CA VAL A 37 -1.39 -6.07 5.36
C VAL A 37 -1.59 -6.30 6.86
N LEU A 38 -1.86 -5.26 7.66
CA LEU A 38 -2.15 -5.42 9.09
C LEU A 38 -3.40 -6.28 9.30
N ASN A 39 -4.42 -6.14 8.47
CA ASN A 39 -5.59 -7.02 8.47
C ASN A 39 -5.18 -8.47 8.19
N ALA A 40 -4.38 -8.72 7.16
CA ALA A 40 -3.86 -10.06 6.86
C ALA A 40 -3.09 -10.69 8.03
N LEU A 41 -2.27 -9.90 8.73
CA LEU A 41 -1.53 -10.36 9.90
C LEU A 41 -2.43 -10.60 11.12
N SER A 42 -3.54 -9.89 11.24
CA SER A 42 -4.47 -10.07 12.37
C SER A 42 -5.09 -11.46 12.42
N HIS A 43 -5.17 -12.16 11.28
CA HIS A 43 -5.71 -13.52 11.22
C HIS A 43 -4.87 -14.56 11.96
N TYR A 44 -3.62 -14.27 12.34
CA TYR A 44 -2.91 -15.12 13.32
C TYR A 44 -3.61 -15.17 14.68
N GLY A 45 -4.35 -14.13 15.04
CA GLY A 45 -5.19 -14.06 16.23
C GLY A 45 -6.65 -14.44 15.98
N HIS A 46 -7.20 -14.03 14.84
CA HIS A 46 -8.65 -14.11 14.56
C HIS A 46 -9.10 -15.34 13.78
N THR A 47 -8.18 -16.12 13.21
CA THR A 47 -8.52 -17.32 12.42
C THR A 47 -7.61 -18.46 12.82
N GLU A 48 -8.17 -19.41 13.57
CA GLU A 48 -7.42 -20.53 14.12
C GLU A 48 -6.96 -21.49 13.02
N ASP A 49 -7.89 -21.87 12.14
CA ASP A 49 -7.63 -22.76 11.02
C ASP A 49 -6.57 -22.16 10.08
N ALA A 50 -5.52 -22.94 9.84
CA ALA A 50 -4.36 -22.47 9.09
C ALA A 50 -4.64 -22.32 7.59
N GLU A 51 -5.48 -23.18 7.02
CA GLU A 51 -5.84 -23.13 5.60
C GLU A 51 -6.78 -21.96 5.35
N VAL A 52 -7.82 -21.80 6.17
CA VAL A 52 -8.74 -20.66 6.09
C VAL A 52 -8.00 -19.33 6.28
N ARG A 53 -7.06 -19.28 7.24
CA ARG A 53 -6.21 -18.11 7.44
C ARG A 53 -5.36 -17.82 6.20
N HIS A 54 -4.74 -18.84 5.62
CA HIS A 54 -3.92 -18.68 4.43
C HIS A 54 -4.75 -18.12 3.26
N ASP A 55 -5.90 -18.71 2.97
CA ASP A 55 -6.78 -18.28 1.88
C ASP A 55 -7.22 -16.83 2.03
N TYR A 56 -7.57 -16.40 3.25
CA TYR A 56 -7.96 -15.02 3.50
C TYR A 56 -6.78 -14.04 3.43
N GLN A 57 -5.59 -14.46 3.86
CA GLN A 57 -4.36 -13.70 3.67
C GLN A 57 -4.06 -13.52 2.17
N GLU A 58 -4.17 -14.57 1.37
CA GLU A 58 -4.00 -14.50 -0.09
C GLU A 58 -5.00 -13.57 -0.75
N TYR A 59 -6.27 -13.64 -0.35
CA TYR A 59 -7.31 -12.72 -0.82
C TYR A 59 -6.93 -11.25 -0.60
N LEU A 60 -6.44 -10.90 0.60
CA LEU A 60 -6.01 -9.53 0.92
C LEU A 60 -4.77 -9.11 0.13
N LEU A 61 -3.81 -10.01 -0.07
CA LEU A 61 -2.61 -9.71 -0.86
C LEU A 61 -2.93 -9.53 -2.35
N THR A 62 -3.87 -10.31 -2.91
CA THR A 62 -4.41 -10.08 -4.25
C THR A 62 -5.13 -8.74 -4.34
N MET A 63 -5.93 -8.37 -3.33
CA MET A 63 -6.59 -7.06 -3.29
C MET A 63 -5.58 -5.91 -3.30
N ILE A 64 -4.48 -6.01 -2.55
CA ILE A 64 -3.40 -5.01 -2.56
C ILE A 64 -2.79 -4.87 -3.97
N HIS A 65 -2.51 -5.98 -4.63
CA HIS A 65 -2.02 -5.99 -6.00
C HIS A 65 -3.00 -5.26 -6.94
N GLU A 66 -4.28 -5.66 -6.93
CA GLU A 66 -5.32 -5.09 -7.78
C GLU A 66 -5.54 -3.60 -7.53
N ILE A 67 -5.54 -3.14 -6.28
CA ILE A 67 -5.66 -1.72 -5.93
C ILE A 67 -4.53 -0.93 -6.57
N TRP A 68 -3.28 -1.39 -6.43
CA TRP A 68 -2.14 -0.71 -7.03
C TRP A 68 -2.20 -0.70 -8.55
N THR A 69 -2.48 -1.86 -9.17
CA THR A 69 -2.56 -1.98 -10.63
C THR A 69 -3.64 -1.07 -11.20
N GLN A 70 -4.83 -1.02 -10.58
CA GLN A 70 -5.92 -0.15 -11.00
C GLN A 70 -5.59 1.32 -10.77
N PHE A 71 -4.95 1.66 -9.65
CA PHE A 71 -4.46 3.02 -9.41
C PHE A 71 -3.49 3.47 -10.52
N ALA A 72 -2.44 2.69 -10.78
CA ALA A 72 -1.43 3.03 -11.77
C ALA A 72 -2.03 3.20 -13.18
N ALA A 73 -2.90 2.27 -13.59
CA ALA A 73 -3.57 2.32 -14.89
C ALA A 73 -4.47 3.56 -15.03
N LYS A 74 -5.31 3.84 -14.02
CA LYS A 74 -6.21 5.01 -14.04
C LYS A 74 -5.44 6.33 -13.98
N PHE A 75 -4.39 6.38 -13.15
CA PHE A 75 -3.53 7.55 -13.03
C PHE A 75 -2.84 7.88 -14.36
N GLU A 76 -2.29 6.87 -15.04
CA GLU A 76 -1.69 7.06 -16.36
C GLU A 76 -2.72 7.52 -17.40
N ALA A 77 -3.88 6.86 -17.47
CA ALA A 77 -4.94 7.23 -18.42
C ALA A 77 -5.38 8.68 -18.24
N LEU A 78 -5.65 9.09 -17.00
CA LEU A 78 -6.01 10.47 -16.67
C LEU A 78 -4.91 11.46 -17.03
N TRP A 79 -3.63 11.10 -16.83
CA TRP A 79 -2.52 11.96 -17.23
C TRP A 79 -2.49 12.13 -18.75
N VAL A 80 -2.55 11.04 -19.53
CA VAL A 80 -2.54 11.11 -20.99
C VAL A 80 -3.70 11.96 -21.52
N GLU A 81 -4.91 11.76 -20.99
CA GLU A 81 -6.12 12.51 -21.38
C GLU A 81 -6.05 14.00 -21.01
N ASN A 82 -5.36 14.33 -19.91
CA ASN A 82 -5.39 15.67 -19.30
C ASN A 82 -4.00 16.33 -19.21
N ASN A 83 -3.07 16.02 -20.12
CA ASN A 83 -1.70 16.57 -20.10
C ASN A 83 -1.61 18.04 -20.58
N ARG A 84 -2.37 18.93 -19.92
CA ARG A 84 -2.42 20.38 -20.19
C ARG A 84 -1.81 21.21 -19.05
N GLY A 85 -1.23 20.56 -18.04
CA GLY A 85 -0.65 21.22 -16.87
C GLY A 85 0.71 21.88 -17.16
N GLU A 86 1.12 22.75 -16.24
CA GLU A 86 2.35 23.56 -16.35
C GLU A 86 3.64 22.77 -16.10
N LEU A 87 3.56 21.63 -15.39
CA LEU A 87 4.74 20.84 -15.00
C LEU A 87 5.42 20.11 -16.17
N ALA A 88 4.66 19.61 -17.14
CA ALA A 88 5.18 18.84 -18.28
C ALA A 88 4.28 18.98 -19.54
N PRO A 89 4.15 20.20 -20.09
CA PRO A 89 3.25 20.46 -21.21
C PRO A 89 3.68 19.70 -22.47
N ASN A 90 2.73 19.46 -23.39
CA ASN A 90 3.00 18.75 -24.65
C ASN A 90 4.18 19.31 -25.46
N ALA A 91 4.43 20.62 -25.36
CA ALA A 91 5.56 21.28 -26.02
C ALA A 91 6.94 20.72 -25.61
N TYR A 92 7.10 20.21 -24.39
CA TYR A 92 8.38 19.62 -23.92
C TYR A 92 8.75 18.34 -24.67
N TRP A 93 7.74 17.70 -25.26
CA TRP A 93 7.85 16.42 -25.95
C TRP A 93 7.76 16.58 -27.48
N ALA A 94 7.76 17.82 -28.00
CA ALA A 94 7.60 18.14 -29.42
C ALA A 94 8.91 17.95 -30.22
N TRP A 95 9.46 16.74 -30.21
CA TRP A 95 10.67 16.34 -30.92
C TRP A 95 10.62 14.85 -31.28
N ALA A 96 11.47 14.40 -32.20
CA ALA A 96 11.47 13.02 -32.68
C ALA A 96 11.83 12.01 -31.56
N GLY A 97 10.86 11.22 -31.10
CA GLY A 97 11.01 10.30 -29.96
C GLY A 97 10.44 10.83 -28.64
N GLY A 98 9.88 12.05 -28.63
CA GLY A 98 9.31 12.67 -27.43
C GLY A 98 8.12 11.91 -26.83
N GLU A 99 7.30 11.24 -27.64
CA GLU A 99 6.19 10.40 -27.15
C GLU A 99 6.70 9.23 -26.28
N THR A 100 7.75 8.54 -26.74
CA THR A 100 8.39 7.45 -25.99
C THR A 100 9.04 7.98 -24.71
N ALA A 101 9.72 9.13 -24.78
CA ALA A 101 10.31 9.77 -23.61
C ALA A 101 9.25 10.20 -22.59
N PHE A 102 8.10 10.69 -23.06
CA PHE A 102 6.98 11.06 -22.20
C PHE A 102 6.37 9.84 -21.51
N ALA A 103 6.20 8.73 -22.23
CA ALA A 103 5.75 7.47 -21.64
C ALA A 103 6.71 6.95 -20.56
N GLU A 104 8.02 6.98 -20.82
CA GLU A 104 9.03 6.62 -19.83
C GLU A 104 9.02 7.55 -18.61
N PHE A 105 8.86 8.86 -18.82
CA PHE A 105 8.74 9.82 -17.72
C PHE A 105 7.56 9.51 -16.81
N ARG A 106 6.36 9.26 -17.36
CA ARG A 106 5.18 8.88 -16.57
C ARG A 106 5.39 7.57 -15.83
N ARG A 107 5.99 6.56 -16.49
CA ARG A 107 6.31 5.27 -15.88
C ARG A 107 7.24 5.42 -14.68
N GLN A 108 8.28 6.23 -14.80
CA GLN A 108 9.22 6.53 -13.71
C GLN A 108 8.56 7.33 -12.59
N TYR A 109 7.65 8.25 -12.91
CA TYR A 109 6.90 9.01 -11.91
C TYR A 109 5.98 8.10 -11.08
N ILE A 110 5.22 7.22 -11.73
CA ILE A 110 4.36 6.24 -11.06
C ILE A 110 5.19 5.27 -10.21
N LEU A 111 6.37 4.86 -10.70
CA LEU A 111 7.31 4.08 -9.90
C LEU A 111 7.79 4.86 -8.66
N GLY A 112 8.06 6.16 -8.79
CA GLY A 112 8.35 7.03 -7.64
C GLY A 112 7.24 7.02 -6.60
N ILE A 113 5.97 7.13 -7.03
CA ILE A 113 4.80 7.02 -6.13
C ILE A 113 4.78 5.67 -5.40
N LEU A 114 5.14 4.57 -6.06
CA LEU A 114 5.21 3.25 -5.42
C LEU A 114 6.27 3.20 -4.32
N ARG A 115 7.42 3.83 -4.55
CA ARG A 115 8.51 3.88 -3.57
C ARG A 115 8.13 4.74 -2.37
N ASP A 116 7.46 5.86 -2.60
CA ASP A 116 6.89 6.69 -1.54
C ASP A 116 5.81 5.93 -0.76
N THR A 117 4.97 5.17 -1.47
CA THR A 117 3.95 4.28 -0.89
C THR A 117 4.58 3.25 0.05
N ALA A 118 5.68 2.61 -0.37
CA ALA A 118 6.44 1.67 0.46
C ALA A 118 7.04 2.36 1.70
N GLY A 119 7.66 3.52 1.51
CA GLY A 119 8.25 4.31 2.59
C GLY A 119 7.22 4.74 3.64
N HIS A 120 6.15 5.40 3.22
CA HIS A 120 5.09 5.85 4.12
C HIS A 120 4.31 4.69 4.73
N GLY A 121 4.00 3.64 3.95
CA GLY A 121 3.36 2.43 4.45
C GLY A 121 4.19 1.76 5.54
N GLY A 122 5.51 1.63 5.32
CA GLY A 122 6.43 1.07 6.31
C GLY A 122 6.49 1.89 7.61
N VAL A 123 6.60 3.22 7.51
CA VAL A 123 6.56 4.09 8.69
C VAL A 123 5.22 3.99 9.44
N LYS A 124 4.10 3.91 8.71
CA LYS A 124 2.77 3.76 9.31
C LYS A 124 2.60 2.43 10.02
N MET A 125 3.11 1.31 9.49
CA MET A 125 3.15 0.04 10.22
C MET A 125 3.93 0.18 11.52
N LEU A 126 5.15 0.73 11.44
CA LEU A 126 6.04 0.87 12.60
C LEU A 126 5.41 1.74 13.70
N ARG A 127 4.78 2.87 13.35
CA ARG A 127 4.11 3.74 14.33
C ARG A 127 2.84 3.12 14.92
N ARG A 128 2.18 2.18 14.23
CA ARG A 128 1.03 1.44 14.79
C ARG A 128 1.47 0.40 15.82
N MET A 129 2.66 -0.19 15.66
CA MET A 129 3.18 -1.22 16.58
C MET A 129 3.92 -0.64 17.78
N MET A 130 4.64 0.48 17.60
CA MET A 130 5.50 1.06 18.64
C MET A 130 4.99 2.42 19.17
N GLY A 131 3.94 2.97 18.57
CA GLY A 131 3.39 4.28 18.93
C GLY A 131 2.19 4.20 19.87
N VAL A 132 1.66 5.38 20.21
CA VAL A 132 0.55 5.54 21.17
C VAL A 132 -0.77 4.97 20.65
N VAL A 133 -0.99 5.00 19.33
CA VAL A 133 -2.26 4.60 18.70
C VAL A 133 -2.05 3.32 17.89
N SER A 134 -2.61 2.22 18.39
CA SER A 134 -2.65 0.94 17.69
C SER A 134 -3.72 0.93 16.57
N VAL A 135 -4.01 -0.25 16.02
CA VAL A 135 -5.10 -0.50 15.08
C VAL A 135 -5.96 -1.65 15.62
N TRP A 136 -7.28 -1.57 15.40
CA TRP A 136 -8.23 -2.54 15.95
C TRP A 136 -7.89 -3.98 15.57
N ASP A 137 -7.51 -4.22 14.32
CA ASP A 137 -7.09 -5.52 13.79
C ASP A 137 -6.09 -6.22 14.72
N ILE A 138 -5.12 -5.48 15.26
CA ILE A 138 -4.08 -6.01 16.13
C ILE A 138 -4.48 -5.95 17.60
N SER A 139 -5.05 -4.83 18.07
CA SER A 139 -5.38 -4.64 19.48
C SER A 139 -6.55 -5.51 19.96
N SER A 140 -7.40 -5.99 19.03
CA SER A 140 -8.52 -6.90 19.33
C SER A 140 -8.11 -8.36 19.49
N ILE A 141 -6.84 -8.72 19.26
CA ILE A 141 -6.35 -10.08 19.49
C ILE A 141 -6.17 -10.29 21.00
N ASP A 142 -7.03 -11.14 21.58
CA ASP A 142 -7.04 -11.40 23.02
C ASP A 142 -5.79 -12.14 23.51
N ASP A 143 -5.34 -13.16 22.77
CA ASP A 143 -4.17 -13.96 23.13
C ASP A 143 -2.87 -13.16 22.87
N PRO A 144 -2.11 -12.79 23.93
CA PRO A 144 -0.90 -11.99 23.79
C PRO A 144 0.19 -12.70 22.97
N ALA A 145 0.25 -14.03 22.99
CA ALA A 145 1.22 -14.79 22.22
C ALA A 145 0.88 -14.75 20.72
N LYS A 146 -0.40 -14.90 20.36
CA LYS A 146 -0.86 -14.74 18.97
C LYS A 146 -0.69 -13.30 18.48
N ARG A 147 -1.03 -12.31 19.32
CA ARG A 147 -0.83 -10.88 19.00
C ARG A 147 0.63 -10.56 18.72
N ALA A 148 1.55 -11.04 19.54
CA ALA A 148 2.98 -10.82 19.36
C ALA A 148 3.53 -11.38 18.04
N ILE A 149 2.92 -12.44 17.48
CA ILE A 149 3.27 -12.96 16.15
C ILE A 149 2.94 -11.92 15.08
N ALA A 150 1.71 -11.38 15.10
CA ALA A 150 1.26 -10.36 14.15
C ALA A 150 2.09 -9.07 14.27
N GLU A 151 2.34 -8.59 15.49
CA GLU A 151 3.15 -7.40 15.76
C GLU A 151 4.59 -7.55 15.25
N ARG A 152 5.24 -8.69 15.54
CA ARG A 152 6.61 -8.95 15.08
C ARG A 152 6.70 -8.98 13.56
N LYS A 153 5.75 -9.61 12.89
CA LYS A 153 5.69 -9.66 11.42
C LYS A 153 5.44 -8.26 10.85
N ALA A 154 4.54 -7.47 11.43
CA ALA A 154 4.27 -6.09 11.02
C ALA A 154 5.52 -5.20 11.13
N ILE A 155 6.28 -5.30 12.23
CA ILE A 155 7.53 -4.56 12.42
C ILE A 155 8.56 -4.94 11.34
N ARG A 156 8.71 -6.25 11.06
CA ARG A 156 9.66 -6.73 10.05
C ARG A 156 9.27 -6.28 8.65
N ILE A 157 8.01 -6.43 8.27
CA ILE A 157 7.50 -5.98 6.97
C ILE A 157 7.68 -4.47 6.84
N GLY A 158 7.22 -3.69 7.82
CA GLY A 158 7.31 -2.23 7.78
C GLY A 158 8.75 -1.72 7.69
N SER A 159 9.68 -2.36 8.42
CA SER A 159 11.11 -2.07 8.32
C SER A 159 11.66 -2.38 6.93
N ARG A 160 11.29 -3.52 6.35
CA ARG A 160 11.76 -3.94 5.03
C ARG A 160 11.18 -3.06 3.91
N TRP A 161 9.89 -2.72 3.98
CA TRP A 161 9.27 -1.76 3.05
C TRP A 161 9.97 -0.40 3.08
N LEU A 162 10.28 0.11 4.27
CA LEU A 162 10.96 1.41 4.42
C LEU A 162 12.40 1.39 3.90
N LEU A 163 13.18 0.38 4.29
CA LEU A 163 14.61 0.29 3.99
C LEU A 163 14.89 -0.16 2.57
N ALA A 164 14.02 -1.00 1.98
CA ALA A 164 14.20 -1.54 0.63
C ALA A 164 13.43 -0.76 -0.45
N ARG A 165 12.77 0.36 -0.10
CA ARG A 165 11.89 1.09 -1.04
C ARG A 165 12.59 1.50 -2.35
N GLU A 166 13.88 1.85 -2.31
CA GLU A 166 14.62 2.27 -3.50
C GLU A 166 14.88 1.12 -4.48
N GLN A 167 14.83 -0.12 -4.00
CA GLN A 167 14.99 -1.32 -4.82
C GLN A 167 13.67 -1.81 -5.42
N VAL A 168 12.53 -1.26 -5.00
CA VAL A 168 11.21 -1.61 -5.52
C VAL A 168 11.11 -1.18 -7.00
N LYS A 169 10.60 -2.11 -7.82
CA LYS A 169 10.36 -1.99 -9.25
C LYS A 169 8.90 -2.26 -9.62
N ALA A 170 8.20 -3.08 -8.83
CA ALA A 170 6.79 -3.40 -8.98
C ALA A 170 6.12 -3.66 -7.63
N ILE A 171 4.78 -3.69 -7.59
CA ILE A 171 4.02 -3.99 -6.36
C ILE A 171 4.34 -5.39 -5.83
N ASP A 172 4.66 -6.32 -6.71
CA ASP A 172 5.06 -7.69 -6.37
C ASP A 172 6.28 -7.71 -5.44
N ASP A 173 7.22 -6.78 -5.57
CA ASP A 173 8.39 -6.71 -4.68
C ASP A 173 7.96 -6.46 -3.22
N LEU A 174 6.92 -5.64 -3.01
CA LEU A 174 6.35 -5.40 -1.68
C LEU A 174 5.59 -6.62 -1.16
N LEU A 175 4.84 -7.30 -2.02
CA LEU A 175 4.08 -8.50 -1.67
C LEU A 175 4.99 -9.68 -1.37
N VAL A 176 6.10 -9.84 -2.09
CA VAL A 176 7.14 -10.84 -1.81
C VAL A 176 7.68 -10.66 -0.40
N ILE A 177 7.98 -9.43 0.02
CA ILE A 177 8.40 -9.15 1.41
C ILE A 177 7.34 -9.63 2.41
N VAL A 178 6.06 -9.35 2.16
CA VAL A 178 4.97 -9.77 3.05
C VAL A 178 4.90 -11.30 3.12
N ARG A 179 4.93 -11.98 1.97
CA ARG A 179 4.88 -13.44 1.85
C ARG A 179 6.04 -14.11 2.58
N GLU A 180 7.24 -13.60 2.41
CA GLU A 180 8.42 -14.10 3.11
C GLU A 180 8.29 -13.96 4.63
N GLU A 181 7.78 -12.84 5.13
CA GLU A 181 7.58 -12.67 6.58
C GLU A 181 6.41 -13.50 7.12
N ILE A 182 5.38 -13.77 6.32
CA ILE A 182 4.28 -14.70 6.67
C ILE A 182 4.82 -16.13 6.78
N ALA A 183 5.61 -16.58 5.80
CA ALA A 183 6.18 -17.93 5.74
C ALA A 183 7.24 -18.22 6.83
N ARG A 184 7.85 -17.18 7.41
CA ARG A 184 8.79 -17.34 8.53
C ARG A 184 8.08 -17.84 9.78
N VAL A 185 8.56 -18.97 10.31
CA VAL A 185 8.15 -19.56 11.61
C VAL A 185 8.52 -18.63 12.77
#